data_AF-A0A1I6ESS0-F1
#
_entry.id   AF-A0A1I6ESS0-F1
#
_cell.length_a   1.000
_cell.length_b   1.000
_cell.length_c   1.000
_cell.angle_alpha   90.00
_cell.angle_beta   90.00
_cell.angle_gamma   90.00
#
_symmetry.space_group_name_H-M   'P 1'
#
loop_
_entity.id
_entity.type
_entity.pdbx_description
1 polymer ?
#
loop_
_entity_poly.entity_id
_entity_poly.type
_entity_poly.pdbx_seq_one_letter_code
_entity_poly.pdbx_strand_id
1 'polypeptide(L)'
;MPVNKNVAAACLLGATLGLAVVTPASAAQDAVTVKITNTAGYEASFCAADQLEGRCLDGAKKGESRTFTVKPGRGQIEVRVVVKNGGSAFEFFTADGPTLNIDAGGSAQKPTATKSGGAPDHGAGHGGHSTAPPAPGQTTPQAPNQPVKPATGKPVFFSAELDGRQEVPTAGGPAVGDADASAKALVEVRGDRVTFALEWKKTAQLTLGHIHQGAAGQNGAVKVNLFTTPMPETLGAAAGQTVVDAKLAEDIRKNPAGFYVNLHSTEKPGGAVRGQLKPLTKQINPLDIIKGGKLRAFSNGRNEVPVQNGPKVGDPDGQAITFVQPTATGVDFSLAWVNVDAPTLGHVHQGAKGVNGAVKITFFGTAVPNGIFAVSGTAAADKATLDALRQSPKDFYSNIHTAAFPGGAVRGQFTTH
;
A
#
# COMPACT_ATOMS: atom_id res chain seq x y z
N MET A 1 69.25 14.81 22.11
CA MET A 1 69.74 13.48 22.55
C MET A 1 70.40 13.66 23.92
N PRO A 2 70.40 12.69 24.86
CA PRO A 2 69.62 11.43 24.90
C PRO A 2 68.92 11.16 26.27
N VAL A 3 68.09 10.11 26.32
CA VAL A 3 67.87 9.15 27.45
C VAL A 3 67.47 9.73 28.84
N ASN A 4 66.23 9.60 29.34
CA ASN A 4 65.47 8.39 29.74
C ASN A 4 65.94 7.74 31.07
N LYS A 5 65.11 7.76 32.14
CA LYS A 5 64.68 6.57 32.92
C LYS A 5 63.81 6.90 34.15
N ASN A 6 62.91 5.96 34.47
CA ASN A 6 61.99 5.94 35.62
C ASN A 6 62.70 5.63 36.96
N VAL A 7 62.04 5.84 38.11
CA VAL A 7 61.37 4.77 38.91
C VAL A 7 60.78 5.30 40.25
N ALA A 8 59.49 4.97 40.45
CA ALA A 8 58.71 4.74 41.67
C ALA A 8 58.86 5.57 42.98
N ALA A 9 57.69 5.99 43.49
CA ALA A 9 57.26 5.72 44.87
C ALA A 9 55.78 5.28 44.85
N ALA A 10 55.36 4.41 45.75
CA ALA A 10 54.07 3.72 45.70
C ALA A 10 53.05 4.22 46.75
N CYS A 11 51.76 4.00 46.48
CA CYS A 11 50.77 3.79 47.54
C CYS A 11 49.66 2.83 47.05
N LEU A 12 49.34 1.83 47.87
CA LEU A 12 48.28 0.86 47.60
C LEU A 12 46.93 1.35 48.16
N LEU A 13 45.87 1.11 47.38
CA LEU A 13 44.47 0.83 47.74
C LEU A 13 43.80 0.56 46.38
N GLY A 14 42.97 -0.44 46.12
CA GLY A 14 42.30 -1.46 46.92
C GLY A 14 41.25 -2.09 45.98
N ALA A 15 40.90 -3.37 46.17
CA ALA A 15 40.00 -4.15 45.30
C ALA A 15 38.69 -3.41 44.91
N THR A 16 38.03 -3.65 43.77
CA THR A 16 37.70 -4.96 43.15
C THR A 16 37.41 -4.85 41.64
N LEU A 17 37.76 -5.88 40.85
CA LEU A 17 37.18 -6.07 39.52
C LEU A 17 35.71 -6.52 39.67
N GLY A 18 34.77 -5.63 39.38
CA GLY A 18 33.41 -6.04 39.04
C GLY A 18 33.40 -6.63 37.64
N LEU A 19 33.29 -7.96 37.53
CA LEU A 19 32.86 -8.56 36.26
C LEU A 19 31.44 -8.07 35.99
N ALA A 20 31.30 -7.13 35.05
CA ALA A 20 30.01 -6.82 34.47
C ALA A 20 29.52 -8.07 33.73
N VAL A 21 28.62 -8.82 34.38
CA VAL A 21 27.83 -9.85 33.69
C VAL A 21 27.04 -9.12 32.61
N VAL A 22 27.46 -9.28 31.36
CA VAL A 22 26.69 -8.83 30.21
C VAL A 22 25.42 -9.67 30.22
N THR A 23 24.33 -9.08 30.71
CA THR A 23 23.00 -9.67 30.60
C THR A 23 22.75 -9.93 29.11
N PRO A 24 22.48 -11.18 28.70
CA PRO A 24 22.20 -11.45 27.29
C PRO A 24 20.99 -10.63 26.85
N ALA A 25 20.95 -10.31 25.57
CA ALA A 25 19.87 -9.55 24.96
C ALA A 25 18.50 -10.17 25.30
N SER A 26 17.47 -9.30 25.37
CA SER A 26 16.06 -9.65 25.50
C SER A 26 15.75 -11.01 24.88
N ALA A 27 15.19 -11.93 25.68
CA ALA A 27 14.76 -13.23 25.21
C ALA A 27 13.95 -13.09 23.92
N ALA A 28 14.31 -13.86 22.90
CA ALA A 28 13.54 -13.93 21.67
C ALA A 28 12.13 -14.42 22.03
N GLN A 29 11.12 -13.60 21.77
CA GLN A 29 9.74 -13.92 22.13
C GLN A 29 9.26 -15.09 21.29
N ASP A 30 8.63 -16.07 21.94
CA ASP A 30 8.24 -17.33 21.31
C ASP A 30 7.31 -17.10 20.12
N ALA A 31 7.61 -17.80 19.02
CA ALA A 31 6.81 -17.73 17.81
C ALA A 31 5.50 -18.50 17.98
N VAL A 32 4.38 -17.84 17.72
CA VAL A 32 3.05 -18.46 17.71
C VAL A 32 2.74 -18.91 16.29
N THR A 33 2.24 -20.15 16.17
CA THR A 33 1.70 -20.68 14.92
C THR A 33 0.21 -20.36 14.84
N VAL A 34 -0.20 -19.46 13.95
CA VAL A 34 -1.61 -19.14 13.71
C VAL A 34 -2.11 -20.00 12.57
N LYS A 35 -3.14 -20.81 12.81
CA LYS A 35 -3.79 -21.65 11.80
C LYS A 35 -5.22 -21.18 11.61
N ILE A 36 -5.51 -20.59 10.45
CA ILE A 36 -6.84 -20.13 10.08
C ILE A 36 -7.46 -21.16 9.13
N THR A 37 -8.61 -21.72 9.49
CA THR A 37 -9.28 -22.81 8.74
C THR A 37 -10.62 -22.34 8.20
N ASN A 38 -10.86 -22.50 6.90
CA ASN A 38 -12.14 -22.15 6.29
C ASN A 38 -13.21 -23.20 6.63
N THR A 39 -14.21 -22.86 7.43
CA THR A 39 -15.34 -23.75 7.74
C THR A 39 -16.56 -23.46 6.86
N ALA A 40 -16.60 -22.29 6.21
CA ALA A 40 -17.70 -21.80 5.39
C ALA A 40 -17.60 -22.19 3.90
N GLY A 41 -18.69 -21.96 3.16
CA GLY A 41 -18.83 -22.34 1.74
C GLY A 41 -18.18 -21.37 0.73
N TYR A 42 -17.31 -20.47 1.17
CA TYR A 42 -16.67 -19.45 0.33
C TYR A 42 -15.19 -19.76 0.05
N GLU A 43 -14.58 -19.01 -0.87
CA GLU A 43 -13.12 -18.93 -1.01
C GLU A 43 -12.64 -17.64 -0.33
N ALA A 44 -11.58 -17.69 0.48
CA ALA A 44 -11.10 -16.52 1.21
C ALA A 44 -9.57 -16.39 1.21
N SER A 45 -9.11 -15.16 1.36
CA SER A 45 -7.76 -14.83 1.76
C SER A 45 -7.71 -14.70 3.28
N PHE A 46 -6.73 -15.35 3.89
CA PHE A 46 -6.50 -15.27 5.33
C PHE A 46 -5.26 -14.46 5.59
N CYS A 47 -5.31 -13.57 6.58
CA CYS A 47 -4.13 -12.85 7.05
C CYS A 47 -3.96 -13.08 8.55
N ALA A 48 -2.72 -13.30 8.97
CA ALA A 48 -2.33 -13.15 10.36
C ALA A 48 -1.23 -12.08 10.44
N ALA A 49 -1.31 -11.23 11.46
CA ALA A 49 -0.32 -10.21 11.73
C ALA A 49 -0.09 -10.05 13.23
N ASP A 50 1.08 -9.51 13.57
CA ASP A 50 1.47 -9.10 14.91
C ASP A 50 1.98 -7.65 14.87
N GLN A 51 2.78 -7.24 15.86
CA GLN A 51 3.32 -5.88 15.95
C GLN A 51 4.44 -5.61 14.92
N LEU A 52 5.15 -6.65 14.48
CA LEU A 52 6.33 -6.61 13.62
C LEU A 52 6.01 -6.92 12.16
N GLU A 53 5.21 -7.96 11.89
CA GLU A 53 4.92 -8.42 10.54
C GLU A 53 3.46 -8.85 10.32
N GLY A 54 3.00 -8.76 9.07
CA GLY A 54 1.66 -9.18 8.67
C GLY A 54 1.69 -9.83 7.30
N ARG A 55 1.10 -11.01 7.18
CA ARG A 55 1.12 -11.80 5.94
C ARG A 55 -0.28 -12.32 5.62
N CYS A 56 -0.65 -12.19 4.35
CA CYS A 56 -1.84 -12.81 3.78
C CYS A 56 -1.47 -14.03 2.93
N LEU A 57 -2.34 -15.04 2.91
CA LEU A 57 -2.28 -16.21 2.05
C LEU A 57 -3.67 -16.47 1.45
N ASP A 58 -3.72 -16.55 0.13
CA ASP A 58 -4.97 -16.52 -0.64
C ASP A 58 -5.61 -17.91 -0.87
N GLY A 59 -6.85 -17.87 -1.36
CA GLY A 59 -7.49 -18.99 -2.05
C GLY A 59 -7.90 -20.16 -1.15
N ALA A 60 -8.05 -19.94 0.16
CA ALA A 60 -8.48 -20.99 1.08
C ALA A 60 -9.95 -21.34 0.84
N LYS A 61 -10.20 -22.57 0.36
CA LYS A 61 -11.55 -23.12 0.16
C LYS A 61 -12.05 -23.84 1.42
N LYS A 62 -13.34 -24.16 1.49
CA LYS A 62 -13.93 -24.93 2.60
C LYS A 62 -13.10 -26.17 2.94
N GLY A 63 -12.75 -26.30 4.22
CA GLY A 63 -11.91 -27.37 4.77
C GLY A 63 -10.40 -27.13 4.68
N GLU A 64 -9.94 -26.15 3.89
CA GLU A 64 -8.52 -25.78 3.84
C GLU A 64 -8.13 -24.84 4.99
N SER A 65 -6.87 -24.97 5.43
CA SER A 65 -6.24 -23.99 6.33
C SER A 65 -5.16 -23.19 5.62
N ARG A 66 -4.82 -22.03 6.20
CA ARG A 66 -3.54 -21.34 5.99
C ARG A 66 -2.85 -21.18 7.35
N THR A 67 -1.54 -21.34 7.36
CA THR A 67 -0.72 -21.28 8.58
C THR A 67 0.30 -20.16 8.46
N PHE A 68 0.45 -19.42 9.54
CA PHE A 68 1.32 -18.26 9.66
C PHE A 68 2.17 -18.44 10.93
N THR A 69 3.39 -17.93 10.89
CA THR A 69 4.23 -17.78 12.09
C THR A 69 4.26 -16.30 12.42
N VAL A 70 3.95 -15.95 13.66
CA VAL A 70 3.90 -14.58 14.18
C VAL A 70 4.64 -14.52 15.52
N LYS A 71 5.18 -13.36 15.88
CA LYS A 71 5.94 -13.11 17.12
C LYS A 71 5.30 -11.93 17.89
N PRO A 72 4.14 -12.15 18.53
CA PRO A 72 3.36 -11.06 19.13
C PRO A 72 3.91 -10.56 20.46
N GLY A 73 4.82 -11.30 21.09
CA GLY A 73 5.32 -10.98 22.43
C GLY A 73 4.20 -11.02 23.47
N ARG A 74 3.86 -9.85 24.04
CA ARG A 74 2.70 -9.65 24.91
C ARG A 74 1.51 -8.97 24.20
N GLY A 75 1.64 -8.70 22.91
CA GLY A 75 0.61 -8.07 22.08
C GLY A 75 -0.47 -9.05 21.61
N GLN A 76 -1.50 -8.51 20.96
CA GLN A 76 -2.53 -9.30 20.30
C GLN A 76 -2.07 -9.71 18.89
N ILE A 77 -2.52 -10.88 18.45
CA ILE A 77 -2.43 -11.35 17.08
C ILE A 77 -3.67 -10.85 16.35
N GLU A 78 -3.47 -10.12 15.26
CA GLU A 78 -4.54 -9.73 14.34
C GLU A 78 -4.82 -10.87 13.37
N VAL A 79 -6.10 -11.22 13.18
CA VAL A 79 -6.53 -12.17 12.16
C VAL A 79 -7.61 -11.57 11.28
N ARG A 80 -7.41 -11.67 9.96
CA ARG A 80 -8.40 -11.28 8.96
C ARG A 80 -8.85 -12.46 8.11
N VAL A 81 -10.14 -12.45 7.80
CA VAL A 81 -10.78 -13.30 6.80
C VAL A 81 -11.36 -12.36 5.75
N VAL A 82 -10.84 -12.41 4.53
CA VAL A 82 -11.31 -11.58 3.41
C VAL A 82 -11.92 -12.51 2.38
N VAL A 83 -13.24 -12.49 2.24
CA VAL A 83 -13.94 -13.38 1.30
C VAL A 83 -13.78 -12.85 -0.13
N LYS A 84 -13.42 -13.76 -1.04
CA LYS A 84 -13.34 -13.46 -2.47
C LYS A 84 -14.71 -13.07 -3.00
N ASN A 85 -14.84 -11.83 -3.47
CA ASN A 85 -16.10 -11.21 -3.90
C ASN A 85 -17.16 -11.16 -2.76
N GLY A 86 -16.72 -11.02 -1.52
CA GLY A 86 -17.57 -10.96 -0.33
C GLY A 86 -17.07 -9.94 0.69
N GLY A 87 -17.58 -10.04 1.92
CA GLY A 87 -17.18 -9.16 3.02
C GLY A 87 -15.88 -9.59 3.70
N SER A 88 -15.54 -8.92 4.80
CA SER A 88 -14.39 -9.28 5.62
C SER A 88 -14.70 -9.32 7.12
N ALA A 89 -13.99 -10.22 7.81
CA ALA A 89 -13.94 -10.32 9.27
C ALA A 89 -12.55 -9.92 9.74
N PHE A 90 -12.50 -9.33 10.92
CA PHE A 90 -11.30 -8.80 11.55
C PHE A 90 -11.50 -8.98 13.05
N GLU A 91 -10.61 -9.72 13.70
CA GLU A 91 -10.64 -9.93 15.14
C GLU A 91 -9.22 -9.96 15.70
N PHE A 92 -9.07 -9.50 16.94
CA PHE A 92 -7.83 -9.59 17.69
C PHE A 92 -7.88 -10.77 18.67
N PHE A 93 -6.83 -11.57 18.68
CA PHE A 93 -6.73 -12.75 19.52
C PHE A 93 -5.49 -12.71 20.42
N THR A 94 -5.65 -13.22 21.63
CA THR A 94 -4.52 -13.63 22.47
C THR A 94 -4.28 -15.13 22.26
N ALA A 95 -3.01 -15.51 22.07
CA ALA A 95 -2.59 -16.89 22.06
C ALA A 95 -2.24 -17.33 23.48
N ASP A 96 -2.87 -18.39 23.96
CA ASP A 96 -2.64 -18.93 25.32
C ASP A 96 -1.53 -20.02 25.31
N GLY A 97 -0.78 -20.11 24.21
CA GLY A 97 0.21 -21.14 23.94
C GLY A 97 0.83 -21.01 22.54
N PRO A 98 1.66 -21.98 22.11
CA PRO A 98 2.45 -21.88 20.86
C PRO A 98 1.62 -21.97 19.57
N THR A 99 0.31 -22.24 19.68
CA THR A 99 -0.59 -22.36 18.53
C THR A 99 -1.91 -21.64 18.80
N LEU A 100 -2.36 -20.84 17.84
CA LEU A 100 -3.67 -20.20 17.81
C LEU A 100 -4.47 -20.76 16.62
N ASN A 101 -5.53 -21.52 16.90
CA ASN A 101 -6.43 -22.04 15.87
C ASN A 101 -7.66 -21.13 15.74
N ILE A 102 -7.96 -20.70 14.52
CA ILE A 102 -9.11 -19.85 14.17
C ILE A 102 -9.96 -20.55 13.10
N ASP A 103 -11.26 -20.56 13.30
CA ASP A 103 -12.26 -20.94 12.32
C ASP A 103 -12.77 -19.68 11.59
N ALA A 104 -12.63 -19.68 10.27
CA ALA A 104 -13.19 -18.68 9.37
C ALA A 104 -14.58 -19.14 8.91
N GLY A 105 -15.61 -18.53 9.48
CA GLY A 105 -17.02 -18.94 9.36
C GLY A 105 -17.92 -17.86 8.77
N GLY A 106 -19.21 -17.90 9.10
CA GLY A 106 -20.19 -16.91 8.64
C GLY A 106 -20.64 -17.09 7.18
N SER A 107 -21.25 -16.05 6.62
CA SER A 107 -21.65 -16.03 5.20
C SER A 107 -20.57 -15.37 4.33
N ALA A 108 -20.70 -15.46 3.00
CA ALA A 108 -19.75 -14.78 2.11
C ALA A 108 -19.76 -13.26 2.29
N GLN A 109 -20.92 -12.66 2.59
CA GLN A 109 -21.08 -11.21 2.79
C GLN A 109 -20.76 -10.76 4.22
N LYS A 110 -20.93 -11.65 5.21
CA LYS A 110 -20.62 -11.40 6.62
C LYS A 110 -19.84 -12.60 7.18
N PRO A 111 -18.56 -12.76 6.82
CA PRO A 111 -17.72 -13.80 7.40
C PRO A 111 -17.46 -13.53 8.87
N THR A 112 -16.97 -14.54 9.58
CA THR A 112 -16.51 -14.44 10.97
C THR A 112 -15.09 -15.02 11.10
N ALA A 113 -14.36 -14.60 12.12
CA ALA A 113 -13.15 -15.25 12.59
C ALA A 113 -13.35 -15.57 14.08
N THR A 114 -13.31 -16.84 14.47
CA THR A 114 -13.57 -17.27 15.85
C THR A 114 -12.54 -18.29 16.30
N LYS A 115 -12.07 -18.22 17.56
CA LYS A 115 -11.11 -19.18 18.11
C LYS A 115 -11.72 -20.59 18.10
N SER A 116 -11.07 -21.55 17.42
CA SER A 116 -11.63 -22.88 17.21
C SER A 116 -11.92 -23.57 18.55
N GLY A 117 -13.17 -23.99 18.76
CA GLY A 117 -13.63 -24.59 20.03
C GLY A 117 -14.16 -23.61 21.09
N GLY A 118 -14.22 -22.30 20.81
CA GLY A 118 -14.96 -21.33 21.62
C GLY A 118 -16.43 -21.22 21.20
N ALA A 119 -17.33 -21.00 22.16
CA ALA A 119 -18.74 -20.74 21.86
C ALA A 119 -18.94 -19.38 21.15
N PRO A 120 -19.82 -19.28 20.14
CA PRO A 120 -20.02 -18.05 19.39
C PRO A 120 -20.93 -17.05 20.12
N ASP A 121 -20.59 -15.76 20.01
CA ASP A 121 -21.51 -14.65 20.33
C ASP A 121 -22.21 -14.16 19.03
N HIS A 122 -23.45 -13.69 19.13
CA HIS A 122 -24.38 -13.59 18.00
C HIS A 122 -24.64 -12.15 17.50
N GLY A 123 -24.73 -11.98 16.17
CA GLY A 123 -25.28 -10.77 15.55
C GLY A 123 -25.59 -10.88 14.04
N ALA A 124 -26.86 -10.74 13.65
CA ALA A 124 -27.39 -10.75 12.26
C ALA A 124 -27.03 -9.45 11.46
N GLY A 125 -27.44 -9.14 10.23
CA GLY A 125 -28.22 -9.81 9.15
C GLY A 125 -28.58 -8.80 8.02
N HIS A 126 -28.99 -9.27 6.81
CA HIS A 126 -29.50 -8.51 5.62
C HIS A 126 -28.45 -7.64 4.82
N GLY A 127 -28.45 -7.43 3.49
CA GLY A 127 -29.18 -7.94 2.29
C GLY A 127 -29.84 -6.82 1.40
N GLY A 128 -29.78 -6.71 0.06
CA GLY A 128 -28.93 -7.33 -1.01
C GLY A 128 -29.61 -7.66 -2.38
N HIS A 129 -29.28 -6.98 -3.52
CA HIS A 129 -29.84 -7.18 -4.89
C HIS A 129 -28.91 -6.72 -6.08
N SER A 130 -29.21 -7.07 -7.36
CA SER A 130 -28.37 -6.86 -8.57
C SER A 130 -29.16 -6.70 -9.91
N THR A 131 -28.53 -6.21 -11.01
CA THR A 131 -28.82 -6.60 -12.44
C THR A 131 -27.84 -6.06 -13.53
N ALA A 132 -27.40 -6.97 -14.44
CA ALA A 132 -27.14 -6.88 -15.91
C ALA A 132 -26.16 -5.88 -16.62
N PRO A 133 -25.51 -6.24 -17.78
CA PRO A 133 -24.45 -5.45 -18.46
C PRO A 133 -24.65 -5.14 -19.99
N PRO A 134 -23.79 -4.28 -20.62
CA PRO A 134 -23.67 -4.11 -22.09
C PRO A 134 -22.29 -4.52 -22.70
N ALA A 135 -22.14 -4.33 -24.03
CA ALA A 135 -21.17 -4.99 -24.94
C ALA A 135 -19.90 -4.14 -25.34
N PRO A 136 -18.91 -4.67 -26.09
CA PRO A 136 -17.51 -4.20 -26.06
C PRO A 136 -17.06 -3.23 -27.18
N GLY A 137 -15.92 -2.55 -26.98
CA GLY A 137 -15.20 -1.87 -28.08
C GLY A 137 -14.06 -0.90 -27.69
N GLN A 138 -14.01 -0.42 -26.45
CA GLN A 138 -12.98 0.51 -25.95
C GLN A 138 -12.59 0.15 -24.51
N THR A 139 -11.52 0.77 -23.96
CA THR A 139 -11.13 0.61 -22.55
C THR A 139 -12.33 0.90 -21.64
N THR A 140 -12.89 -0.13 -21.01
CA THR A 140 -14.00 0.04 -20.08
C THR A 140 -13.52 0.85 -18.87
N PRO A 141 -14.14 2.00 -18.55
CA PRO A 141 -13.88 2.67 -17.28
C PRO A 141 -14.18 1.67 -16.15
N GLN A 142 -13.21 1.44 -15.27
CA GLN A 142 -13.46 0.63 -14.08
C GLN A 142 -14.47 1.38 -13.21
N ALA A 143 -15.68 0.83 -13.10
CA ALA A 143 -16.68 1.37 -12.19
C ALA A 143 -16.18 1.28 -10.74
N PRO A 144 -16.40 2.30 -9.90
CA PRO A 144 -16.12 2.23 -8.47
C PRO A 144 -16.76 0.99 -7.85
N ASN A 145 -16.03 0.35 -6.93
CA ASN A 145 -16.42 -0.89 -6.21
C ASN A 145 -16.80 -2.14 -7.03
N GLN A 146 -16.22 -2.36 -8.22
CA GLN A 146 -16.23 -3.69 -8.85
C GLN A 146 -15.06 -4.56 -8.36
N PRO A 147 -15.29 -5.77 -7.81
CA PRO A 147 -14.22 -6.71 -7.49
C PRO A 147 -13.43 -7.08 -8.74
N VAL A 148 -12.14 -6.71 -8.80
CA VAL A 148 -11.32 -6.90 -10.00
C VAL A 148 -10.95 -8.38 -10.14
N LYS A 149 -11.85 -9.19 -10.73
CA LYS A 149 -11.76 -10.65 -10.93
C LYS A 149 -10.31 -11.12 -11.11
N PRO A 150 -9.75 -11.95 -10.22
CA PRO A 150 -8.33 -12.30 -10.25
C PRO A 150 -7.86 -12.75 -11.64
N ALA A 151 -6.84 -12.07 -12.17
CA ALA A 151 -6.32 -12.33 -13.51
C ALA A 151 -5.62 -13.70 -13.54
N THR A 152 -6.00 -14.54 -14.50
CA THR A 152 -5.48 -15.90 -14.64
C THR A 152 -4.28 -15.96 -15.60
N GLY A 153 -3.45 -16.99 -15.42
CA GLY A 153 -2.27 -17.23 -16.26
C GLY A 153 -0.94 -16.86 -15.60
N LYS A 154 0.16 -17.17 -16.30
CA LYS A 154 1.52 -16.87 -15.84
C LYS A 154 1.81 -15.37 -16.02
N PRO A 155 2.27 -14.65 -14.99
CA PRO A 155 2.70 -13.26 -15.15
C PRO A 155 3.98 -13.17 -15.97
N VAL A 156 4.11 -12.10 -16.74
CA VAL A 156 5.36 -11.67 -17.36
C VAL A 156 5.67 -10.27 -16.88
N PHE A 157 6.95 -10.02 -16.57
CA PHE A 157 7.41 -8.81 -15.90
C PHE A 157 8.28 -7.99 -16.84
N PHE A 158 8.19 -6.67 -16.73
CA PHE A 158 8.94 -5.71 -17.52
C PHE A 158 9.40 -4.54 -16.67
N SER A 159 10.44 -3.85 -17.12
CA SER A 159 10.76 -2.50 -16.67
C SER A 159 10.95 -1.55 -17.83
N ALA A 160 10.77 -0.26 -17.56
CA ALA A 160 11.33 0.82 -18.35
C ALA A 160 12.08 1.76 -17.42
N GLU A 161 13.23 2.25 -17.86
CA GLU A 161 13.92 3.40 -17.26
C GLU A 161 13.63 4.57 -18.21
N LEU A 162 12.95 5.60 -17.72
CA LEU A 162 12.40 6.71 -18.50
C LEU A 162 13.20 7.98 -18.28
N ASP A 163 13.45 8.69 -19.38
CA ASP A 163 14.27 9.91 -19.42
C ASP A 163 13.76 10.81 -20.56
N GLY A 164 13.76 12.14 -20.39
CA GLY A 164 13.22 13.05 -21.41
C GLY A 164 14.01 13.05 -22.72
N ARG A 165 15.28 12.61 -22.72
CA ARG A 165 16.10 12.44 -23.93
C ARG A 165 15.66 11.25 -24.80
N GLN A 166 14.78 10.38 -24.30
CA GLN A 166 14.19 9.27 -25.05
C GLN A 166 12.88 9.67 -25.78
N GLU A 167 12.39 10.88 -25.54
CA GLU A 167 11.24 11.44 -26.26
C GLU A 167 11.55 11.72 -27.72
N VAL A 168 10.53 11.68 -28.56
CA VAL A 168 10.66 11.91 -30.02
C VAL A 168 9.80 13.11 -30.39
N PRO A 169 10.37 14.32 -30.54
CA PRO A 169 9.62 15.51 -30.92
C PRO A 169 8.91 15.33 -32.27
N THR A 170 7.67 15.82 -32.35
CA THR A 170 6.94 15.96 -33.61
C THR A 170 6.92 17.43 -34.02
N ALA A 171 7.19 17.74 -35.28
CA ALA A 171 7.19 19.12 -35.77
C ALA A 171 5.82 19.77 -35.58
N GLY A 172 5.77 20.94 -34.94
CA GLY A 172 4.51 21.61 -34.58
C GLY A 172 3.71 20.93 -33.45
N GLY A 173 4.24 19.88 -32.83
CA GLY A 173 3.61 19.19 -31.71
C GLY A 173 3.77 19.89 -30.35
N PRO A 174 3.06 19.43 -29.31
CA PRO A 174 3.24 19.91 -27.93
C PRO A 174 4.66 19.67 -27.42
N ALA A 175 5.07 20.43 -26.40
CA ALA A 175 6.39 20.31 -25.80
C ALA A 175 6.63 18.91 -25.21
N VAL A 176 7.81 18.36 -25.50
CA VAL A 176 8.30 17.07 -25.01
C VAL A 176 9.67 17.21 -24.34
N GLY A 177 10.10 16.15 -23.66
CA GLY A 177 11.47 15.98 -23.18
C GLY A 177 11.82 16.91 -22.04
N ASP A 178 11.56 16.46 -20.82
CA ASP A 178 12.08 17.09 -19.61
C ASP A 178 13.50 16.54 -19.33
N ALA A 179 14.50 17.42 -19.42
CA ALA A 179 15.91 17.04 -19.35
C ALA A 179 16.40 16.76 -17.91
N ASP A 180 15.67 17.23 -16.90
CA ASP A 180 15.97 17.02 -15.49
C ASP A 180 15.15 15.84 -14.91
N ALA A 181 13.99 15.57 -15.49
CA ALA A 181 13.13 14.47 -15.08
C ALA A 181 13.72 13.09 -15.38
N SER A 182 13.43 12.17 -14.46
CA SER A 182 13.61 10.74 -14.68
C SER A 182 12.47 9.97 -14.01
N ALA A 183 12.13 8.81 -14.57
CA ALA A 183 11.21 7.89 -13.93
C ALA A 183 11.59 6.44 -14.17
N LYS A 184 11.05 5.54 -13.36
CA LYS A 184 11.15 4.10 -13.52
C LYS A 184 9.77 3.51 -13.52
N ALA A 185 9.50 2.65 -14.49
CA ALA A 185 8.29 1.84 -14.54
C ALA A 185 8.63 0.37 -14.30
N LEU A 186 7.82 -0.28 -13.48
CA LEU A 186 7.74 -1.72 -13.28
C LEU A 186 6.36 -2.17 -13.75
N VAL A 187 6.27 -3.18 -14.61
CA VAL A 187 5.00 -3.63 -15.20
C VAL A 187 4.89 -5.15 -15.13
N GLU A 188 3.80 -5.65 -14.55
CA GLU A 188 3.35 -7.03 -14.65
C GLU A 188 2.19 -7.11 -15.65
N VAL A 189 2.26 -8.07 -16.58
CA VAL A 189 1.13 -8.39 -17.49
C VAL A 189 0.69 -9.84 -17.27
N ARG A 190 -0.49 -10.03 -16.66
CA ARG A 190 -1.08 -11.33 -16.32
C ARG A 190 -2.50 -11.40 -16.87
N GLY A 191 -2.80 -12.41 -17.69
CA GLY A 191 -4.11 -12.50 -18.35
C GLY A 191 -4.39 -11.27 -19.22
N ASP A 192 -5.46 -10.57 -18.89
CA ASP A 192 -5.94 -9.30 -19.44
C ASP A 192 -5.52 -8.06 -18.59
N ARG A 193 -4.77 -8.26 -17.50
CA ARG A 193 -4.40 -7.21 -16.56
C ARG A 193 -2.99 -6.69 -16.79
N VAL A 194 -2.86 -5.37 -16.79
CA VAL A 194 -1.60 -4.64 -16.65
C VAL A 194 -1.58 -4.05 -15.24
N THR A 195 -0.69 -4.56 -14.38
CA THR A 195 -0.41 -3.95 -13.07
C THR A 195 0.94 -3.24 -13.17
N PHE A 196 1.03 -2.02 -12.66
CA PHE A 196 2.20 -1.18 -12.80
C PHE A 196 2.59 -0.51 -11.48
N ALA A 197 3.87 -0.16 -11.37
CA ALA A 197 4.39 0.76 -10.37
C ALA A 197 5.34 1.75 -11.04
N LEU A 198 5.23 3.01 -10.65
CA LEU A 198 5.99 4.14 -11.17
C LEU A 198 6.70 4.84 -10.00
N GLU A 199 7.98 5.16 -10.15
CA GLU A 199 8.71 6.12 -9.30
C GLU A 199 9.27 7.21 -10.22
N TRP A 200 9.03 8.49 -9.93
CA TRP A 200 9.49 9.62 -10.73
C TRP A 200 10.17 10.69 -9.88
N LYS A 201 11.06 11.47 -10.50
CA LYS A 201 11.89 12.48 -9.84
C LYS A 201 12.05 13.69 -10.75
N LYS A 202 12.04 14.88 -10.14
CA LYS A 202 12.23 16.18 -10.80
C LYS A 202 11.28 16.42 -11.99
N THR A 203 10.04 15.96 -11.90
CA THR A 203 9.00 16.29 -12.88
C THR A 203 8.15 17.44 -12.33
N ALA A 204 7.62 18.29 -13.20
CA ALA A 204 6.37 19.01 -12.89
C ALA A 204 5.21 18.01 -12.65
N GLN A 205 4.05 18.49 -12.20
CA GLN A 205 2.89 17.63 -11.92
C GLN A 205 2.58 16.69 -13.09
N LEU A 206 2.55 15.38 -12.84
CA LEU A 206 2.19 14.41 -13.87
C LEU A 206 0.70 14.46 -14.18
N THR A 207 0.36 14.61 -15.46
CA THR A 207 -1.02 14.81 -15.95
C THR A 207 -1.62 13.53 -16.52
N LEU A 208 -0.82 12.74 -17.24
CA LEU A 208 -1.23 11.49 -17.91
C LEU A 208 -0.09 10.46 -17.86
N GLY A 209 -0.43 9.18 -17.91
CA GLY A 209 0.53 8.08 -18.04
C GLY A 209 0.00 6.97 -18.94
N HIS A 210 0.84 6.51 -19.87
CA HIS A 210 0.43 5.62 -20.95
C HIS A 210 1.45 4.49 -21.21
N ILE A 211 0.98 3.40 -21.82
CA ILE A 211 1.81 2.52 -22.66
C ILE A 211 1.41 2.72 -24.12
N HIS A 212 2.37 3.04 -24.97
CA HIS A 212 2.22 3.20 -26.41
C HIS A 212 2.78 1.98 -27.15
N GLN A 213 2.29 1.73 -28.36
CA GLN A 213 2.90 0.76 -29.29
C GLN A 213 3.73 1.51 -30.33
N GLY A 214 5.06 1.42 -30.19
CA GLY A 214 6.05 2.02 -31.09
C GLY A 214 7.46 1.54 -30.74
N ALA A 215 8.32 1.42 -31.75
CA ALA A 215 9.71 1.01 -31.57
C ALA A 215 10.58 2.12 -30.94
N ALA A 216 11.80 1.77 -30.54
CA ALA A 216 12.78 2.73 -30.05
C ALA A 216 13.02 3.82 -31.12
N GLY A 217 13.05 5.08 -30.69
CA GLY A 217 13.17 6.24 -31.61
C GLY A 217 11.93 6.55 -32.48
N GLN A 218 10.80 5.86 -32.32
CA GLN A 218 9.56 6.14 -33.06
C GLN A 218 8.37 6.43 -32.14
N ASN A 219 7.57 7.44 -32.48
CA ASN A 219 6.29 7.69 -31.82
C ASN A 219 5.27 6.61 -32.17
N GLY A 220 4.43 6.26 -31.20
CA GLY A 220 3.45 5.18 -31.28
C GLY A 220 2.07 5.60 -30.78
N ALA A 221 1.04 4.88 -31.21
CA ALA A 221 -0.32 5.09 -30.70
C ALA A 221 -0.42 4.66 -29.22
N VAL A 222 -1.16 5.41 -28.41
CA VAL A 222 -1.56 5.00 -27.05
C VAL A 222 -2.34 3.69 -27.14
N LYS A 223 -2.01 2.71 -26.28
CA LYS A 223 -2.69 1.42 -26.18
C LYS A 223 -3.20 1.11 -24.78
N VAL A 224 -2.52 1.59 -23.75
CA VAL A 224 -2.92 1.40 -22.35
C VAL A 224 -2.90 2.74 -21.64
N ASN A 225 -4.00 3.08 -20.99
CA ASN A 225 -4.06 4.20 -20.06
C ASN A 225 -3.68 3.69 -18.66
N LEU A 226 -2.58 4.19 -18.10
CA LEU A 226 -2.16 3.93 -16.73
C LEU A 226 -2.88 4.88 -15.77
N PHE A 227 -2.95 6.16 -16.14
CA PHE A 227 -3.82 7.15 -15.50
C PHE A 227 -4.16 8.28 -16.49
N THR A 228 -5.36 8.85 -16.37
CA THR A 228 -5.91 9.85 -17.31
C THR A 228 -6.31 11.17 -16.63
N THR A 229 -5.92 11.36 -15.37
CA THR A 229 -6.15 12.58 -14.59
C THR A 229 -4.86 12.92 -13.82
N PRO A 230 -4.62 14.19 -13.45
CA PRO A 230 -3.39 14.57 -12.76
C PRO A 230 -3.16 13.81 -11.45
N MET A 231 -1.90 13.47 -11.19
CA MET A 231 -1.44 13.00 -9.89
C MET A 231 -1.32 14.19 -8.92
N PRO A 232 -1.56 14.00 -7.61
CA PRO A 232 -1.20 15.01 -6.61
C PRO A 232 0.29 15.36 -6.65
N GLU A 233 0.62 16.65 -6.53
CA GLU A 233 2.01 17.17 -6.66
C GLU A 233 2.98 16.65 -5.59
N THR A 234 2.45 16.22 -4.44
CA THR A 234 3.19 15.63 -3.32
C THR A 234 3.69 14.22 -3.60
N LEU A 235 3.23 13.55 -4.67
CA LEU A 235 3.60 12.19 -5.00
C LEU A 235 4.90 12.11 -5.81
N GLY A 236 5.74 11.14 -5.46
CA GLY A 236 6.90 10.70 -6.23
C GLY A 236 6.81 9.24 -6.70
N ALA A 237 5.79 8.49 -6.27
CA ALA A 237 5.52 7.15 -6.76
C ALA A 237 4.03 6.79 -6.67
N ALA A 238 3.59 5.91 -7.58
CA ALA A 238 2.24 5.34 -7.58
C ALA A 238 2.21 3.94 -8.20
N ALA A 239 1.38 3.05 -7.67
CA ALA A 239 1.12 1.73 -8.21
C ALA A 239 -0.38 1.54 -8.45
N GLY A 240 -0.69 0.94 -9.58
CA GLY A 240 -2.04 0.82 -10.09
C GLY A 240 -2.22 -0.38 -10.99
N GLN A 241 -3.46 -0.57 -11.43
CA GLN A 241 -3.84 -1.65 -12.34
C GLN A 241 -4.89 -1.16 -13.33
N THR A 242 -4.87 -1.77 -14.52
CA THR A 242 -5.86 -1.55 -15.56
C THR A 242 -6.12 -2.85 -16.31
N VAL A 243 -7.31 -2.98 -16.88
CA VAL A 243 -7.71 -4.12 -17.71
C VAL A 243 -7.62 -3.69 -19.17
N VAL A 244 -6.99 -4.52 -19.98
CA VAL A 244 -6.77 -4.29 -21.42
C VAL A 244 -7.34 -5.44 -22.22
N ASP A 245 -7.48 -5.26 -23.53
CA ASP A 245 -7.84 -6.37 -24.42
C ASP A 245 -6.83 -7.53 -24.32
N ALA A 246 -7.33 -8.77 -24.40
CA ALA A 246 -6.53 -9.97 -24.20
C ALA A 246 -5.44 -10.14 -25.27
N LYS A 247 -5.72 -9.74 -26.53
CA LYS A 247 -4.74 -9.76 -27.63
C LYS A 247 -3.70 -8.66 -27.45
N LEU A 248 -4.08 -7.48 -26.96
CA LEU A 248 -3.12 -6.44 -26.58
C LEU A 248 -2.19 -6.89 -25.44
N ALA A 249 -2.71 -7.52 -24.39
CA ALA A 249 -1.89 -8.09 -23.32
C ALA A 249 -0.95 -9.19 -23.83
N GLU A 250 -1.39 -10.00 -24.80
CA GLU A 250 -0.54 -10.97 -25.48
C GLU A 250 0.57 -10.32 -26.32
N ASP A 251 0.26 -9.25 -27.05
CA ASP A 251 1.23 -8.52 -27.87
C ASP A 251 2.32 -7.85 -27.03
N ILE A 252 1.95 -7.23 -25.90
CA ILE A 252 2.93 -6.68 -24.93
C ILE A 252 3.83 -7.80 -24.38
N ARG A 253 3.27 -8.99 -24.10
CA ARG A 253 4.05 -10.15 -23.63
C ARG A 253 5.00 -10.72 -24.68
N LYS A 254 4.58 -10.77 -25.95
CA LYS A 254 5.37 -11.35 -27.04
C LYS A 254 6.41 -10.40 -27.61
N ASN A 255 6.14 -9.09 -27.63
CA ASN A 255 7.02 -8.09 -28.22
C ASN A 255 7.14 -6.82 -27.34
N PRO A 256 7.66 -6.91 -26.10
CA PRO A 256 7.78 -5.76 -25.21
C PRO A 256 8.63 -4.63 -25.79
N ALA A 257 9.66 -4.96 -26.60
CA ALA A 257 10.49 -3.98 -27.29
C ALA A 257 9.72 -3.11 -28.32
N GLY A 258 8.49 -3.50 -28.69
CA GLY A 258 7.56 -2.70 -29.49
C GLY A 258 6.63 -1.80 -28.66
N PHE A 259 6.76 -1.74 -27.34
CA PHE A 259 5.92 -0.93 -26.45
C PHE A 259 6.76 -0.08 -25.48
N TYR A 260 6.34 1.15 -25.22
CA TYR A 260 7.04 2.08 -24.32
C TYR A 260 6.10 2.72 -23.32
N VAL A 261 6.59 2.97 -22.11
CA VAL A 261 5.90 3.77 -21.10
C VAL A 261 6.20 5.24 -21.36
N ASN A 262 5.19 6.08 -21.22
CA ASN A 262 5.31 7.53 -21.37
C ASN A 262 4.52 8.24 -20.26
N LEU A 263 5.13 9.26 -19.64
CA LEU A 263 4.52 10.08 -18.60
C LEU A 263 4.52 11.53 -19.06
N HIS A 264 3.38 12.19 -18.96
CA HIS A 264 3.17 13.58 -19.38
C HIS A 264 3.13 14.46 -18.13
N SER A 265 3.66 15.69 -18.23
CA SER A 265 3.56 16.69 -17.16
C SER A 265 2.82 17.94 -17.64
N THR A 266 2.50 18.85 -16.71
CA THR A 266 1.95 20.17 -17.03
C THR A 266 2.87 20.98 -17.95
N GLU A 267 4.19 20.86 -17.78
CA GLU A 267 5.20 21.55 -18.60
C GLU A 267 5.50 20.84 -19.92
N LYS A 268 5.39 19.50 -19.95
CA LYS A 268 5.64 18.65 -21.13
C LYS A 268 4.40 17.83 -21.48
N PRO A 269 3.33 18.47 -21.99
CA PRO A 269 2.08 17.78 -22.30
C PRO A 269 2.21 16.76 -23.44
N GLY A 270 3.24 16.85 -24.29
CA GLY A 270 3.53 15.85 -25.31
C GLY A 270 4.21 14.58 -24.81
N GLY A 271 4.79 14.63 -23.61
CA GLY A 271 5.63 13.57 -23.02
C GLY A 271 6.81 14.18 -22.26
N ALA A 272 6.83 14.04 -20.94
CA ALA A 272 7.93 14.49 -20.09
C ALA A 272 9.10 13.51 -20.13
N VAL A 273 8.80 12.22 -19.94
CA VAL A 273 9.77 11.13 -19.94
C VAL A 273 9.22 9.89 -20.63
N ARG A 274 10.10 9.20 -21.37
CA ARG A 274 9.78 8.00 -22.14
C ARG A 274 10.79 6.89 -21.89
N GLY A 275 10.36 5.63 -21.96
CA GLY A 275 11.25 4.47 -21.89
C GLY A 275 10.63 3.19 -22.44
N GLN A 276 11.39 2.45 -23.25
CA GLN A 276 10.94 1.18 -23.84
C GLN A 276 10.80 0.08 -22.77
N LEU A 277 9.77 -0.76 -22.87
CA LEU A 277 9.63 -1.95 -22.04
C LEU A 277 10.72 -2.98 -22.36
N LYS A 278 11.38 -3.47 -21.31
CA LYS A 278 12.41 -4.52 -21.35
C LYS A 278 11.95 -5.69 -20.47
N PRO A 279 12.06 -6.94 -20.91
CA PRO A 279 11.65 -8.09 -20.11
C PRO A 279 12.51 -8.26 -18.86
N LEU A 280 11.87 -8.63 -17.75
CA LEU A 280 12.52 -9.01 -16.50
C LEU A 280 12.37 -10.51 -16.27
N THR A 281 13.47 -11.14 -15.86
CA THR A 281 13.51 -12.56 -15.46
C THR A 281 13.11 -12.78 -14.00
N LYS A 282 13.19 -11.73 -13.17
CA LYS A 282 12.77 -11.73 -11.77
C LYS A 282 11.31 -11.28 -11.66
N GLN A 283 10.59 -11.86 -10.70
CA GLN A 283 9.30 -11.33 -10.27
C GLN A 283 9.53 -9.94 -9.65
N ILE A 284 8.56 -9.05 -9.84
CA ILE A 284 8.53 -7.73 -9.19
C ILE A 284 7.28 -7.65 -8.33
N ASN A 285 7.34 -6.93 -7.23
CA ASN A 285 6.17 -6.59 -6.45
C ASN A 285 5.85 -5.10 -6.68
N PRO A 286 4.70 -4.76 -7.30
CA PRO A 286 4.31 -3.36 -7.52
C PRO A 286 4.24 -2.53 -6.23
N LEU A 287 4.06 -3.18 -5.07
CA LEU A 287 4.07 -2.52 -3.76
C LEU A 287 5.47 -2.21 -3.21
N ASP A 288 6.56 -2.55 -3.91
CA ASP A 288 7.93 -2.20 -3.48
C ASP A 288 8.18 -0.67 -3.48
N ILE A 289 7.27 0.13 -4.05
CA ILE A 289 7.25 1.60 -3.91
C ILE A 289 6.82 2.06 -2.50
N ILE A 290 6.14 1.21 -1.74
CA ILE A 290 5.67 1.50 -0.38
C ILE A 290 6.86 1.35 0.56
N LYS A 291 7.44 2.49 0.95
CA LYS A 291 8.59 2.53 1.83
C LYS A 291 8.07 2.55 3.27
N GLY A 292 8.48 1.54 4.04
CA GLY A 292 8.13 1.47 5.46
C GLY A 292 8.62 2.71 6.21
N GLY A 293 7.76 3.29 7.03
CA GLY A 293 8.06 4.41 7.92
C GLY A 293 8.02 3.95 9.39
N LYS A 294 8.69 4.69 10.28
CA LYS A 294 8.70 4.40 11.73
C LYS A 294 7.31 4.47 12.37
N LEU A 295 6.37 5.19 11.75
CA LEU A 295 4.99 5.27 12.19
C LEU A 295 4.09 4.56 11.18
N ARG A 296 3.21 3.70 11.67
CA ARG A 296 2.25 2.93 10.87
C ARG A 296 0.84 3.12 11.40
N ALA A 297 -0.13 3.28 10.51
CA ALA A 297 -1.56 3.25 10.81
C ALA A 297 -2.24 2.21 9.92
N PHE A 298 -2.99 1.30 10.54
CA PHE A 298 -3.93 0.42 9.83
C PHE A 298 -5.33 1.06 9.88
N SER A 299 -5.88 1.34 8.72
CA SER A 299 -7.13 2.08 8.56
C SER A 299 -8.26 1.19 8.07
N ASN A 300 -9.46 1.42 8.58
CA ASN A 300 -10.72 0.86 8.09
C ASN A 300 -11.88 1.82 8.42
N GLY A 301 -13.06 1.64 7.82
CA GLY A 301 -14.19 2.55 8.06
C GLY A 301 -14.88 2.40 9.43
N ARG A 302 -14.73 1.26 10.12
CA ARG A 302 -15.29 1.07 11.48
C ARG A 302 -14.58 1.94 12.54
N ASN A 303 -13.38 2.42 12.23
CA ASN A 303 -12.62 3.34 13.08
C ASN A 303 -13.05 4.81 12.91
N GLU A 304 -13.87 5.13 11.89
CA GLU A 304 -14.39 6.49 11.70
C GLU A 304 -15.35 6.89 12.82
N VAL A 305 -15.40 8.19 13.11
CA VAL A 305 -16.23 8.75 14.19
C VAL A 305 -17.24 9.71 13.56
N PRO A 306 -18.50 9.28 13.35
CA PRO A 306 -19.54 10.12 12.77
C PRO A 306 -19.80 11.37 13.60
N VAL A 307 -20.09 12.48 12.92
CA VAL A 307 -20.61 13.72 13.53
C VAL A 307 -22.08 13.85 13.15
N GLN A 308 -22.94 14.23 14.10
CA GLN A 308 -24.37 14.46 13.83
C GLN A 308 -24.53 15.55 12.77
N ASN A 309 -25.35 15.27 11.74
CA ASN A 309 -25.53 16.10 10.54
C ASN A 309 -24.23 16.37 9.73
N GLY A 310 -23.17 15.60 9.98
CA GLY A 310 -21.92 15.67 9.24
C GLY A 310 -21.96 14.92 7.90
N PRO A 311 -20.91 15.06 7.07
CA PRO A 311 -20.74 14.25 5.85
C PRO A 311 -20.65 12.75 6.18
N LYS A 312 -21.04 11.91 5.22
CA LYS A 312 -20.98 10.45 5.37
C LYS A 312 -19.54 9.96 5.61
N VAL A 313 -19.40 9.04 6.57
CA VAL A 313 -18.14 8.40 6.94
C VAL A 313 -18.27 6.88 6.96
N GLY A 314 -17.15 6.17 7.03
CA GLY A 314 -17.07 4.76 7.37
C GLY A 314 -17.35 3.82 6.22
N ASP A 315 -16.33 3.60 5.39
CA ASP A 315 -16.33 2.60 4.33
C ASP A 315 -16.42 1.17 4.93
N PRO A 316 -17.49 0.40 4.65
CA PRO A 316 -17.79 -0.83 5.39
C PRO A 316 -16.81 -1.98 5.13
N ASP A 317 -16.17 -2.01 3.95
CA ASP A 317 -15.17 -3.00 3.57
C ASP A 317 -13.82 -2.40 3.13
N GLY A 318 -13.74 -1.09 2.96
CA GLY A 318 -12.49 -0.37 2.72
C GLY A 318 -11.44 -0.57 3.82
N GLN A 319 -10.19 -0.81 3.39
CA GLN A 319 -9.02 -0.95 4.25
C GLN A 319 -7.82 -0.22 3.65
N ALA A 320 -6.98 0.37 4.50
CA ALA A 320 -5.71 0.93 4.06
C ALA A 320 -4.59 0.74 5.09
N ILE A 321 -3.36 0.86 4.63
CA ILE A 321 -2.16 0.98 5.45
C ILE A 321 -1.49 2.30 5.11
N THR A 322 -1.10 3.06 6.12
CA THR A 322 -0.34 4.30 5.99
C THR A 322 0.96 4.17 6.77
N PHE A 323 2.07 4.47 6.10
CA PHE A 323 3.38 4.66 6.69
C PHE A 323 3.76 6.12 6.67
N VAL A 324 4.39 6.59 7.75
CA VAL A 324 4.91 7.95 7.90
C VAL A 324 6.29 7.91 8.53
N GLN A 325 7.22 8.66 7.96
CA GLN A 325 8.54 8.93 8.51
C GLN A 325 8.73 10.45 8.67
N PRO A 326 8.67 10.99 9.90
CA PRO A 326 8.95 12.41 10.16
C PRO A 326 10.38 12.82 9.77
N THR A 327 10.50 13.82 8.89
CA THR A 327 11.75 14.43 8.40
C THR A 327 12.00 15.79 9.09
N ALA A 328 12.96 16.58 8.62
CA ALA A 328 13.24 17.89 9.20
C ALA A 328 12.13 18.93 8.96
N THR A 329 11.42 18.83 7.83
CA THR A 329 10.47 19.84 7.32
C THR A 329 9.09 19.26 6.97
N GLY A 330 8.88 17.97 7.20
CA GLY A 330 7.65 17.28 6.83
C GLY A 330 7.68 15.80 7.17
N VAL A 331 6.98 15.02 6.35
CA VAL A 331 6.96 13.56 6.41
C VAL A 331 7.22 12.97 5.03
N ASP A 332 8.01 11.91 4.98
CA ASP A 332 7.90 10.94 3.88
C ASP A 332 6.71 10.04 4.19
N PHE A 333 5.85 9.75 3.21
CA PHE A 333 4.68 8.92 3.40
C PHE A 333 4.55 7.83 2.32
N SER A 334 3.85 6.75 2.68
CA SER A 334 3.40 5.72 1.74
C SER A 334 2.04 5.20 2.17
N LEU A 335 1.08 5.16 1.24
CA LEU A 335 -0.28 4.67 1.47
C LEU A 335 -0.60 3.56 0.48
N ALA A 336 -1.25 2.50 0.94
CA ALA A 336 -1.86 1.49 0.07
C ALA A 336 -3.25 1.13 0.58
N TRP A 337 -4.21 0.88 -0.32
CA TRP A 337 -5.60 0.61 0.01
C TRP A 337 -6.19 -0.54 -0.83
N VAL A 338 -7.20 -1.19 -0.25
CA VAL A 338 -8.02 -2.22 -0.90
C VAL A 338 -9.48 -1.96 -0.57
N ASN A 339 -10.37 -2.17 -1.53
CA ASN A 339 -11.80 -1.86 -1.44
C ASN A 339 -12.10 -0.42 -0.99
N VAL A 340 -11.21 0.53 -1.29
CA VAL A 340 -11.46 1.97 -1.13
C VAL A 340 -11.51 2.55 -2.54
N ASP A 341 -12.59 3.27 -2.86
CA ASP A 341 -12.70 4.04 -4.11
C ASP A 341 -11.56 5.06 -4.24
N ALA A 342 -11.34 5.60 -5.45
CA ALA A 342 -10.27 6.55 -5.71
C ALA A 342 -10.20 7.69 -4.66
N PRO A 343 -9.12 7.78 -3.87
CA PRO A 343 -9.00 8.75 -2.80
C PRO A 343 -9.12 10.19 -3.30
N THR A 344 -10.04 10.96 -2.72
CA THR A 344 -10.18 12.39 -3.01
C THR A 344 -9.24 13.23 -2.15
N LEU A 345 -8.97 12.79 -0.92
CA LEU A 345 -8.13 13.47 0.07
C LEU A 345 -7.40 12.44 0.94
N GLY A 346 -6.18 12.77 1.39
CA GLY A 346 -5.40 11.95 2.32
C GLY A 346 -4.67 12.83 3.34
N HIS A 347 -4.85 12.54 4.64
CA HIS A 347 -4.43 13.44 5.72
C HIS A 347 -3.95 12.71 6.99
N VAL A 348 -3.17 13.42 7.80
CA VAL A 348 -2.98 13.14 9.23
C VAL A 348 -3.76 14.15 10.04
N HIS A 349 -4.55 13.67 10.99
CA HIS A 349 -5.20 14.46 12.03
C HIS A 349 -4.50 14.26 13.39
N GLN A 350 -4.61 15.23 14.28
CA GLN A 350 -4.28 15.08 15.71
C GLN A 350 -5.55 14.94 16.54
N GLY A 351 -5.80 13.74 17.05
CA GLY A 351 -6.89 13.38 17.93
C GLY A 351 -6.72 11.94 18.44
N ALA A 352 -7.05 11.71 19.71
CA ALA A 352 -6.98 10.38 20.32
C ALA A 352 -7.95 9.37 19.66
N LYS A 353 -7.75 8.08 19.91
CA LYS A 353 -8.65 7.01 19.41
C LYS A 353 -10.09 7.29 19.82
N GLY A 354 -11.00 7.29 18.85
CA GLY A 354 -12.43 7.57 19.06
C GLY A 354 -12.79 9.06 19.14
N VAL A 355 -11.83 9.98 19.01
CA VAL A 355 -12.06 11.45 19.04
C VAL A 355 -11.67 12.05 17.70
N ASN A 356 -12.51 12.92 17.12
CA ASN A 356 -12.16 13.65 15.91
C ASN A 356 -11.15 14.77 16.19
N GLY A 357 -10.17 14.91 15.31
CA GLY A 357 -9.03 15.80 15.46
C GLY A 357 -8.92 16.83 14.34
N ALA A 358 -8.17 17.90 14.57
CA ALA A 358 -7.81 18.85 13.51
C ALA A 358 -6.82 18.21 12.53
N VAL A 359 -6.96 18.52 11.24
CA VAL A 359 -5.94 18.18 10.23
C VAL A 359 -4.61 18.86 10.59
N LYS A 360 -3.52 18.11 10.52
CA LYS A 360 -2.15 18.58 10.80
C LYS A 360 -1.18 18.39 9.65
N ILE A 361 -1.39 17.38 8.80
CA ILE A 361 -0.57 17.12 7.62
C ILE A 361 -1.50 16.74 6.46
N THR A 362 -1.33 17.38 5.31
CA THR A 362 -1.99 16.99 4.06
C THR A 362 -1.04 16.14 3.23
N PHE A 363 -1.35 14.86 3.06
CA PHE A 363 -0.64 14.02 2.09
C PHE A 363 -1.00 14.45 0.67
N PHE A 364 -2.28 14.65 0.38
CA PHE A 364 -2.77 15.17 -0.90
C PHE A 364 -4.17 15.80 -0.77
N GLY A 365 -4.36 16.91 -1.47
CA GLY A 365 -5.66 17.58 -1.65
C GLY A 365 -6.27 17.43 -3.06
N THR A 366 -5.50 16.89 -4.01
CA THR A 366 -5.97 16.50 -5.35
C THR A 366 -6.42 15.03 -5.29
N ALA A 367 -7.47 14.68 -6.04
CA ALA A 367 -7.90 13.30 -6.13
C ALA A 367 -6.84 12.43 -6.81
N VAL A 368 -6.59 11.25 -6.26
CA VAL A 368 -5.74 10.22 -6.87
C VAL A 368 -6.49 9.58 -8.05
N PRO A 369 -5.83 9.32 -9.21
CA PRO A 369 -6.49 8.73 -10.36
C PRO A 369 -7.10 7.34 -10.08
N ASN A 370 -8.20 7.03 -10.78
CA ASN A 370 -8.82 5.69 -10.76
C ASN A 370 -7.82 4.59 -11.17
N GLY A 371 -7.92 3.42 -10.54
CA GLY A 371 -7.06 2.27 -10.80
C GLY A 371 -5.74 2.28 -10.00
N ILE A 372 -5.36 3.40 -9.40
CA ILE A 372 -4.27 3.49 -8.42
C ILE A 372 -4.74 2.88 -7.08
N PHE A 373 -3.91 2.05 -6.47
CA PHE A 373 -4.16 1.40 -5.17
C PHE A 373 -3.05 1.65 -4.14
N ALA A 374 -1.96 2.30 -4.55
CA ALA A 374 -0.82 2.61 -3.70
C ALA A 374 -0.09 3.86 -4.19
N VAL A 375 0.39 4.71 -3.27
CA VAL A 375 1.15 5.93 -3.56
C VAL A 375 2.22 6.19 -2.50
N SER A 376 3.29 6.86 -2.89
CA SER A 376 4.32 7.37 -1.97
C SER A 376 4.74 8.78 -2.36
N GLY A 377 5.06 9.58 -1.35
CA GLY A 377 5.30 11.02 -1.54
C GLY A 377 5.90 11.69 -0.32
N THR A 378 5.97 13.01 -0.36
CA THR A 378 6.40 13.84 0.77
C THR A 378 5.39 14.94 1.03
N ALA A 379 5.15 15.27 2.30
CA ALA A 379 4.22 16.31 2.72
C ALA A 379 4.87 17.22 3.76
N ALA A 380 4.75 18.53 3.58
CA ALA A 380 5.25 19.51 4.54
C ALA A 380 4.44 19.48 5.85
N ALA A 381 5.11 19.75 6.97
CA ALA A 381 4.47 19.90 8.28
C ALA A 381 5.33 20.79 9.17
N ASP A 382 4.68 21.54 10.08
CA ASP A 382 5.41 22.39 11.02
C ASP A 382 6.17 21.58 12.09
N LYS A 383 7.18 22.21 12.70
CA LYS A 383 8.04 21.54 13.70
C LYS A 383 7.26 21.04 14.92
N ALA A 384 6.25 21.77 15.40
CA ALA A 384 5.49 21.36 16.58
C ALA A 384 4.62 20.14 16.28
N THR A 385 3.97 20.11 15.12
CA THR A 385 3.27 18.92 14.59
C THR A 385 4.21 17.72 14.50
N LEU A 386 5.41 17.89 13.92
CA LEU A 386 6.37 16.80 13.75
C LEU A 386 6.94 16.28 15.08
N ASP A 387 7.20 17.17 16.04
CA ASP A 387 7.68 16.78 17.36
C ASP A 387 6.59 16.07 18.17
N ALA A 388 5.35 16.58 18.13
CA ALA A 388 4.21 15.91 18.76
C ALA A 388 3.93 14.53 18.14
N LEU A 389 4.02 14.40 16.81
CA LEU A 389 3.86 13.14 16.09
C LEU A 389 4.96 12.12 16.45
N ARG A 390 6.19 12.57 16.74
CA ARG A 390 7.28 11.71 17.24
C ARG A 390 7.06 11.28 18.69
N GLN A 391 6.61 12.18 19.55
CA GLN A 391 6.46 11.93 20.99
C GLN A 391 5.22 11.08 21.31
N SER A 392 4.10 11.38 20.66
CA SER A 392 2.80 10.76 20.93
C SER A 392 2.08 10.34 19.64
N PRO A 393 2.62 9.44 18.81
CA PRO A 393 1.99 9.02 17.56
C PRO A 393 0.58 8.45 17.76
N LYS A 394 0.31 7.82 18.91
CA LYS A 394 -1.04 7.34 19.31
C LYS A 394 -2.11 8.44 19.39
N ASP A 395 -1.72 9.71 19.41
CA ASP A 395 -2.61 10.88 19.43
C ASP A 395 -2.81 11.45 18.00
N PHE A 396 -2.29 10.78 16.97
CA PHE A 396 -2.45 11.13 15.56
C PHE A 396 -3.06 9.96 14.77
N TYR A 397 -3.88 10.25 13.77
CA TYR A 397 -4.46 9.23 12.89
C TYR A 397 -4.36 9.61 11.41
N SER A 398 -4.15 8.59 10.57
CA SER A 398 -4.32 8.67 9.13
C SER A 398 -5.81 8.63 8.79
N ASN A 399 -6.23 9.45 7.83
CA ASN A 399 -7.55 9.43 7.24
C ASN A 399 -7.46 9.50 5.71
N ILE A 400 -8.27 8.69 5.01
CA ILE A 400 -8.45 8.75 3.56
C ILE A 400 -9.93 9.01 3.30
N HIS A 401 -10.24 9.95 2.41
CA HIS A 401 -11.61 10.27 2.00
C HIS A 401 -11.84 9.82 0.56
N THR A 402 -13.11 9.53 0.22
CA THR A 402 -13.56 9.26 -1.15
C THR A 402 -14.81 10.08 -1.46
N ALA A 403 -15.25 10.09 -2.72
CA ALA A 403 -16.52 10.74 -3.08
C ALA A 403 -17.74 10.12 -2.36
N ALA A 404 -17.70 8.82 -2.06
CA ALA A 404 -18.77 8.09 -1.37
C ALA A 404 -18.76 8.27 0.16
N PHE A 405 -17.62 8.67 0.72
CA PHE A 405 -17.39 8.90 2.16
C PHE A 405 -16.58 10.18 2.37
N PRO A 406 -17.15 11.37 2.06
CA PRO A 406 -16.42 12.63 2.07
C PRO A 406 -15.97 13.08 3.48
N GLY A 407 -16.58 12.57 4.54
CA GLY A 407 -16.13 12.83 5.91
C GLY A 407 -14.96 11.95 6.38
N GLY A 408 -14.61 10.91 5.63
CA GLY A 408 -13.61 9.91 5.97
C GLY A 408 -14.09 8.51 5.57
N ALA A 409 -13.40 7.88 4.61
CA ALA A 409 -13.66 6.52 4.19
C ALA A 409 -13.02 5.52 5.16
N VAL A 410 -11.73 5.70 5.46
CA VAL A 410 -10.98 4.82 6.38
C VAL A 410 -10.07 5.62 7.31
N ARG A 411 -10.12 5.27 8.60
CA ARG A 411 -9.32 5.89 9.67
C ARG A 411 -8.44 4.87 10.38
N GLY A 412 -7.22 5.27 10.75
CA GLY A 412 -6.29 4.43 11.50
C GLY A 412 -5.37 5.25 12.40
N GLN A 413 -5.27 4.90 13.68
CA GLN A 413 -4.37 5.57 14.62
C GLN A 413 -2.91 5.18 14.33
N PHE A 414 -1.97 6.12 14.44
CA PHE A 414 -0.55 5.82 14.29
C PHE A 414 0.00 5.10 15.52
N THR A 415 0.84 4.10 15.26
CA THR A 415 1.66 3.39 16.25
C THR A 415 3.12 3.42 15.81
N THR A 416 4.04 3.39 16.76
CA THR A 416 5.46 3.14 16.47
C THR A 416 5.65 1.70 15.98
N HIS A 417 6.52 1.54 14.97
CA HIS A 417 7.07 0.27 14.51
C HIS A 417 8.47 0.06 15.11
#